data_AF-A0A1I1YW33-F1
#
_entry.id   AF-A0A1I1YW33-F1
#
_cell.length_a   1.000
_cell.length_b   1.000
_cell.length_c   1.000
_cell.angle_alpha   90.00
_cell.angle_beta   90.00
_cell.angle_gamma   90.00
#
_symmetry.space_group_name_H-M   'P 1'
#
loop_
_entity.id
_entity.type
_entity.pdbx_description
1 polymer ?
#
loop_
_entity_poly.entity_id
_entity_poly.type
_entity_poly.pdbx_seq_one_letter_code
_entity_poly.pdbx_strand_id
1 'polypeptide(L)'
;MSNFRDAIKYVLTETLKGMNKGLTIDELASIVKLPDELAKLPYLGEFYGTVAWTVRSIYNGYLGWFDGNPTNLNKLPPKKHAEKMLDLIGSEEQTITAIKKALEKQEAQWAVELCDLLISAEREFNIGKQLKAEGLMALSKLETSANGRHYYIAYAKELLED
;
A
#
# COMPACT_ATOMS: atom_id res chain seq x y z
N MET A 1 29.29 1.83 13.17
CA MET A 1 28.74 0.93 12.13
C MET A 1 27.88 -0.22 12.68
N SER A 2 27.77 -0.43 14.00
CA SER A 2 26.91 -1.48 14.57
C SER A 2 25.42 -1.24 14.31
N ASN A 3 24.90 -0.03 14.58
CA ASN A 3 23.46 0.23 14.58
C ASN A 3 22.78 -0.02 13.22
N PHE A 4 23.41 0.37 12.10
CA PHE A 4 22.89 0.07 10.76
C PHE A 4 22.86 -1.43 10.48
N ARG A 5 23.95 -2.13 10.80
CA ARG A 5 24.02 -3.59 10.65
C ARG A 5 22.96 -4.27 11.51
N ASP A 6 22.79 -3.81 12.74
CA ASP A 6 21.88 -4.42 13.70
C ASP A 6 20.42 -4.16 13.31
N ALA A 7 20.09 -2.97 12.80
CA ALA A 7 18.77 -2.65 12.22
C ALA A 7 18.44 -3.53 11.00
N ILE A 8 19.36 -3.64 10.04
CA ILE A 8 19.18 -4.49 8.85
C ILE A 8 19.01 -5.96 9.26
N LYS A 9 19.88 -6.45 10.14
CA LYS A 9 19.82 -7.82 10.64
C LYS A 9 18.51 -8.09 11.38
N TYR A 10 18.02 -7.14 12.16
CA TYR A 10 16.76 -7.26 12.86
C TYR A 10 15.59 -7.40 11.88
N VAL A 11 15.45 -6.48 10.92
CA VAL A 11 14.36 -6.52 9.92
C VAL A 11 14.40 -7.83 9.14
N LEU A 12 15.59 -8.27 8.70
CA LEU A 12 15.76 -9.56 8.03
C LEU A 12 15.29 -10.73 8.92
N THR A 13 15.80 -10.80 10.15
CA THR A 13 15.53 -11.93 11.05
C THR A 13 14.06 -12.01 11.43
N GLU A 14 13.41 -10.89 11.76
CA GLU A 14 12.00 -10.87 12.12
C GLU A 14 11.10 -11.17 10.91
N THR A 15 11.47 -10.70 9.71
CA THR A 15 10.76 -11.08 8.48
C THR A 15 10.82 -12.59 8.25
N LEU A 16 12.01 -13.19 8.30
CA LEU A 16 12.20 -14.64 8.12
C LEU A 16 11.48 -15.46 9.21
N LYS A 17 11.47 -15.00 10.46
CA LYS A 17 10.72 -15.65 11.54
C LYS A 17 9.22 -15.66 11.27
N GLY A 18 8.64 -14.55 10.81
CA GLY A 18 7.22 -14.48 10.50
C GLY A 18 6.85 -15.28 9.25
N MET A 19 7.71 -15.31 8.23
CA MET A 19 7.56 -16.19 7.07
C MET A 19 7.51 -17.67 7.48
N ASN A 20 8.42 -18.10 8.37
CA ASN A 20 8.40 -19.48 8.89
C ASN A 20 7.15 -19.80 9.74
N LYS A 21 6.44 -18.78 10.22
CA LYS A 21 5.14 -18.91 10.90
C LYS A 21 3.95 -18.86 9.94
N GLY A 22 4.19 -18.73 8.64
CA GLY A 22 3.15 -18.64 7.61
C GLY A 22 2.46 -17.28 7.53
N LEU A 23 3.06 -16.22 8.08
CA LEU A 23 2.52 -14.87 7.91
C LEU A 23 2.67 -14.40 6.46
N THR A 24 1.67 -13.67 5.98
CA THR A 24 1.67 -13.07 4.66
C THR A 24 2.57 -11.83 4.60
N ILE A 25 2.89 -11.41 3.38
CA ILE A 25 3.71 -10.23 3.11
C ILE A 25 3.18 -8.94 3.76
N ASP A 26 1.87 -8.72 3.73
CA ASP A 26 1.25 -7.50 4.27
C ASP A 26 1.06 -7.55 5.78
N GLU A 27 0.76 -8.72 6.35
CA GLU A 27 0.77 -8.91 7.82
C GLU A 27 2.15 -8.58 8.38
N LEU A 28 3.20 -9.15 7.79
CA LEU A 28 4.59 -8.90 8.19
C LEU A 28 4.96 -7.42 8.09
N ALA A 29 4.61 -6.76 6.99
CA ALA A 29 4.93 -5.35 6.80
C ALA A 29 4.19 -4.42 7.77
N SER A 30 3.06 -4.86 8.33
CA SER A 30 2.31 -4.11 9.34
C SER A 30 2.90 -4.26 10.76
N ILE A 31 3.46 -5.43 11.10
CA ILE A 31 3.92 -5.74 12.47
C ILE A 31 5.42 -5.57 12.69
N VAL A 32 6.25 -5.73 11.66
CA VAL A 32 7.71 -5.63 11.82
C VAL A 32 8.10 -4.15 11.93
N LYS A 33 8.61 -3.78 13.09
CA LYS A 33 9.11 -2.44 13.42
C LYS A 33 10.48 -2.55 14.08
N LEU A 34 11.35 -1.58 13.84
CA LEU A 34 12.63 -1.52 14.55
C LEU A 34 12.39 -1.39 16.06
N PRO A 35 13.24 -2.00 16.92
CA PRO A 35 13.22 -1.75 18.35
C PRO A 35 13.37 -0.26 18.64
N ASP A 36 12.71 0.22 19.70
CA ASP A 36 12.69 1.64 20.11
C ASP A 36 14.07 2.31 20.15
N GLU A 37 15.06 1.57 20.67
CA GLU A 37 16.45 2.01 20.79
C GLU A 37 17.13 2.29 19.45
N LEU A 38 16.71 1.60 18.37
CA LEU A 38 17.15 1.85 17.01
C LEU A 38 16.25 2.86 16.29
N ALA A 39 14.93 2.75 16.47
CA ALA A 39 13.94 3.59 15.79
C ALA A 39 14.06 5.09 16.14
N LYS A 40 14.53 5.41 17.36
CA LYS A 40 14.74 6.80 17.80
C LYS A 40 16.02 7.45 17.28
N LEU A 41 16.90 6.69 16.60
CA LEU A 41 18.14 7.22 16.07
C LEU A 41 17.86 8.01 14.78
N PRO A 42 18.28 9.29 14.69
CA PRO A 42 17.88 10.18 13.58
C PRO A 42 18.38 9.68 12.22
N TYR A 43 19.52 8.99 12.16
CA TYR A 43 20.09 8.44 10.94
C TYR A 43 19.50 7.08 10.52
N LEU A 44 18.60 6.51 11.32
CA LEU A 44 17.80 5.33 10.96
C LEU A 44 16.34 5.69 10.59
N GLY A 45 16.01 6.98 10.53
CA GLY A 45 14.68 7.44 10.13
C GLY A 45 14.32 7.00 8.71
N GLU A 46 13.02 6.73 8.51
CA GLU A 46 12.44 6.22 7.25
C GLU A 46 12.25 7.33 6.21
N PHE A 47 13.32 8.07 5.90
CA PHE A 47 13.29 9.23 5.00
C PHE A 47 13.51 8.88 3.53
N TYR A 48 14.08 7.71 3.24
CA TYR A 48 14.33 7.24 1.88
C TYR A 48 13.58 5.93 1.60
N GLY A 49 13.88 4.88 2.39
CA GLY A 49 13.09 3.66 2.42
C GLY A 49 12.31 3.54 3.73
N THR A 50 11.41 2.56 3.78
CA THR A 50 10.69 2.19 4.99
C THR A 50 11.00 0.73 5.34
N VAL A 51 10.91 0.40 6.63
CA VAL A 51 10.93 -0.96 7.17
C VAL A 51 9.84 -1.79 6.48
N ALA A 52 8.64 -1.23 6.33
CA ALA A 52 7.53 -1.93 5.69
C ALA A 52 7.86 -2.32 4.23
N TRP A 53 8.47 -1.44 3.44
CA TRP A 53 8.88 -1.78 2.07
C TRP A 53 10.06 -2.75 2.03
N THR A 54 10.97 -2.65 3.00
CA THR A 54 12.10 -3.56 3.14
C THR A 54 11.63 -4.98 3.48
N VAL A 55 10.65 -5.12 4.38
CA VAL A 55 10.00 -6.39 4.70
C VAL A 55 9.37 -7.01 3.46
N ARG A 56 8.61 -6.23 2.68
CA ARG A 56 8.04 -6.70 1.40
C ARG A 56 9.12 -7.16 0.42
N SER A 57 10.22 -6.43 0.34
CA SER A 57 11.35 -6.77 -0.53
C SER A 57 12.04 -8.07 -0.10
N ILE A 58 12.25 -8.27 1.20
CA ILE A 58 12.81 -9.52 1.75
C ILE A 58 11.86 -10.68 1.48
N TYR A 59 10.56 -10.52 1.77
CA TYR A 59 9.57 -11.56 1.53
C TYR A 59 9.58 -12.02 0.07
N ASN A 60 9.46 -11.07 -0.87
CA ASN A 60 9.51 -11.35 -2.31
C ASN A 60 10.86 -11.95 -2.74
N GLY A 61 11.98 -11.53 -2.13
CA GLY A 61 13.30 -12.08 -2.44
C GLY A 61 13.46 -13.56 -2.09
N TYR A 62 12.71 -14.05 -1.09
CA TYR A 62 12.79 -15.44 -0.64
C TYR A 62 11.66 -16.33 -1.18
N LEU A 63 10.42 -15.84 -1.19
CA LEU A 63 9.24 -16.64 -1.58
C LEU A 63 8.71 -16.28 -2.98
N GLY A 64 9.16 -15.18 -3.55
CA GLY A 64 8.64 -14.68 -4.82
C GLY A 64 7.24 -14.06 -4.69
N TRP A 65 6.49 -14.09 -5.79
CA TRP A 65 5.18 -13.44 -5.90
C TRP A 65 4.03 -14.23 -5.29
N PHE A 66 4.19 -15.56 -5.14
CA PHE A 66 3.12 -16.45 -4.69
C PHE A 66 3.14 -16.57 -3.16
N ASP A 67 2.03 -16.20 -2.52
CA ASP A 67 1.89 -16.11 -1.07
C ASP A 67 1.37 -17.39 -0.41
N GLY A 68 1.25 -18.49 -1.17
CA GLY A 68 0.73 -19.76 -0.69
C GLY A 68 -0.79 -19.89 -0.72
N ASN A 69 -1.55 -18.81 -0.98
CA ASN A 69 -3.00 -18.89 -1.14
C ASN A 69 -3.34 -19.28 -2.59
N PRO A 70 -3.96 -20.45 -2.84
CA PRO A 70 -4.25 -20.91 -4.20
C PRO A 70 -5.18 -19.98 -4.99
N THR A 71 -5.99 -19.17 -4.31
CA THR A 71 -6.83 -18.12 -4.94
C THR A 71 -5.98 -17.14 -5.76
N ASN A 72 -4.73 -16.92 -5.31
CA ASN A 72 -3.83 -15.95 -5.91
C ASN A 72 -3.03 -16.53 -7.08
N LEU A 73 -3.07 -17.84 -7.32
CA LEU A 73 -2.33 -18.51 -8.38
C LEU A 73 -2.83 -18.10 -9.78
N ASN A 74 -4.14 -17.94 -9.93
CA ASN A 74 -4.80 -17.58 -11.17
C ASN A 74 -5.91 -16.54 -10.90
N LYS A 75 -5.53 -15.37 -10.38
CA LYS A 75 -6.49 -14.29 -10.10
C LYS A 75 -7.23 -13.87 -11.37
N LEU A 76 -8.46 -13.39 -11.17
CA LEU A 76 -9.18 -12.70 -12.24
C LEU A 76 -8.36 -11.50 -12.74
N PRO A 77 -8.43 -11.17 -14.05
CA PRO A 77 -7.91 -9.92 -14.55
C PRO A 77 -8.49 -8.73 -13.75
N PRO A 78 -7.69 -7.68 -13.45
CA PRO A 78 -8.11 -6.57 -12.61
C PRO A 78 -9.45 -5.93 -13.02
N LYS A 79 -9.66 -5.68 -14.32
CA LYS A 79 -10.91 -5.14 -14.86
C LYS A 79 -12.13 -6.00 -14.51
N LYS A 80 -12.05 -7.31 -14.77
CA LYS A 80 -13.14 -8.26 -14.49
C LYS A 80 -13.41 -8.41 -12.99
N HIS A 81 -12.37 -8.35 -12.16
CA HIS A 81 -12.53 -8.35 -10.71
C HIS A 81 -13.26 -7.08 -10.26
N ALA A 82 -12.83 -5.91 -10.74
CA ALA A 82 -13.40 -4.62 -10.39
C ALA A 82 -14.88 -4.48 -10.80
N GLU A 83 -15.23 -4.88 -12.03
CA GLU A 83 -16.62 -4.94 -12.50
C GLU A 83 -17.50 -5.77 -11.55
N LYS A 84 -17.05 -6.99 -11.20
CA LYS A 84 -17.78 -7.87 -10.28
C LYS A 84 -17.94 -7.29 -8.88
N MET A 85 -16.92 -6.59 -8.38
CA MET A 85 -16.99 -5.93 -7.09
C MET A 85 -17.98 -4.77 -7.10
N LEU A 86 -17.96 -3.92 -8.13
CA LEU A 86 -18.90 -2.80 -8.27
C LEU A 86 -20.35 -3.29 -8.39
N ASP A 87 -20.58 -4.34 -9.19
CA ASP A 87 -21.89 -4.97 -9.33
C ASP A 87 -22.41 -5.55 -7.99
N LEU A 88 -21.52 -6.02 -7.11
CA LEU A 88 -21.86 -6.52 -5.78
C LEU A 88 -22.11 -5.41 -4.75
N ILE A 89 -21.32 -4.33 -4.79
CA ILE A 89 -21.44 -3.20 -3.85
C ILE A 89 -22.80 -2.52 -4.01
N GLY A 90 -23.30 -2.42 -5.25
CA GLY A 90 -24.67 -2.02 -5.55
C GLY A 90 -24.80 -0.88 -6.56
N SER A 91 -23.78 -0.02 -6.69
CA SER A 91 -23.58 0.90 -7.83
C SER A 91 -22.25 1.67 -7.76
N GLU A 92 -21.91 2.36 -8.84
CA GLU A 92 -20.83 3.33 -8.91
C GLU A 92 -21.10 4.53 -7.97
N GLU A 93 -22.34 4.99 -7.84
CA GLU A 93 -22.73 6.10 -6.96
C GLU A 93 -22.50 5.76 -5.47
N GLN A 94 -22.85 4.54 -5.07
CA GLN A 94 -22.58 4.05 -3.70
C GLN A 94 -21.08 3.96 -3.44
N THR A 95 -20.31 3.52 -4.44
CA THR A 95 -18.85 3.45 -4.34
C THR A 95 -18.24 4.85 -4.21
N ILE A 96 -18.68 5.82 -5.01
CA ILE A 96 -18.26 7.24 -4.92
C ILE A 96 -18.60 7.82 -3.54
N THR A 97 -19.80 7.53 -3.03
CA THR A 97 -20.22 7.96 -1.69
C THR A 97 -19.31 7.37 -0.60
N ALA A 98 -18.97 6.08 -0.71
CA ALA A 98 -18.06 5.42 0.22
C ALA A 98 -16.64 6.03 0.17
N ILE A 99 -16.13 6.33 -1.03
CA ILE A 99 -14.83 7.00 -1.23
C ILE A 99 -14.80 8.35 -0.51
N LYS A 100 -15.79 9.22 -0.76
CA LYS A 100 -15.87 10.55 -0.13
C LYS A 100 -15.93 10.45 1.39
N LYS A 101 -16.74 9.52 1.91
CA LYS A 101 -16.84 9.26 3.35
C LYS A 101 -15.52 8.76 3.95
N ALA A 102 -14.76 7.92 3.23
CA ALA A 102 -13.44 7.48 3.67
C ALA A 102 -12.45 8.65 3.74
N LEU A 103 -12.47 9.56 2.75
CA LEU A 103 -11.64 10.77 2.76
C LEU A 103 -12.00 11.69 3.94
N GLU A 104 -13.29 11.93 4.19
CA GLU A 104 -13.78 12.72 5.35
C GLU A 104 -13.31 12.14 6.69
N LYS A 105 -13.23 10.80 6.77
CA LYS A 105 -12.74 10.08 7.96
C LYS A 105 -11.21 9.97 8.03
N GLN A 106 -10.48 10.56 7.09
CA GLN A 106 -9.02 10.45 6.97
C GLN A 106 -8.52 9.01 6.72
N GLU A 107 -9.39 8.14 6.18
CA GLU A 107 -9.08 6.78 5.75
C GLU A 107 -8.55 6.80 4.29
N ALA A 108 -7.54 7.63 4.02
CA ALA A 108 -7.11 7.94 2.65
C ALA A 108 -6.64 6.70 1.86
N GLN A 109 -5.98 5.74 2.53
CA GLN A 109 -5.56 4.47 1.92
C GLN A 109 -6.76 3.67 1.42
N TRP A 110 -7.83 3.58 2.23
CA TRP A 110 -9.05 2.90 1.85
C TRP A 110 -9.77 3.61 0.70
N ALA A 111 -9.79 4.95 0.72
CA ALA A 111 -10.39 5.74 -0.36
C ALA A 111 -9.71 5.46 -1.71
N VAL A 112 -8.37 5.44 -1.78
CA VAL A 112 -7.66 5.20 -3.04
C VAL A 112 -7.82 3.76 -3.55
N GLU A 113 -7.95 2.78 -2.65
CA GLU A 113 -8.24 1.38 -3.01
C GLU A 113 -9.65 1.22 -3.61
N LEU A 114 -10.64 1.94 -3.08
CA LEU A 114 -11.97 1.99 -3.67
C LEU A 114 -11.98 2.69 -5.03
N CYS A 115 -11.21 3.77 -5.20
CA CYS A 115 -11.05 4.41 -6.51
C CYS A 115 -10.48 3.46 -7.56
N ASP A 116 -9.59 2.54 -7.17
CA ASP A 116 -9.03 1.55 -8.10
C ASP A 116 -10.08 0.60 -8.68
N LEU A 117 -11.21 0.37 -7.99
CA LEU A 117 -12.32 -0.38 -8.56
C LEU A 117 -12.96 0.39 -9.72
N LEU A 118 -13.26 1.68 -9.54
CA LEU A 118 -13.85 2.52 -10.60
C LEU A 118 -12.92 2.62 -11.82
N ILE A 119 -11.64 2.92 -11.57
CA ILE A 119 -10.63 3.11 -12.61
C ILE A 119 -10.39 1.80 -13.37
N SER A 120 -10.19 0.68 -12.66
CA SER A 120 -9.92 -0.61 -13.30
C SER A 120 -11.10 -1.14 -14.12
N ALA A 121 -12.33 -0.84 -13.68
CA ALA A 121 -13.55 -1.20 -14.41
C ALA A 121 -13.85 -0.24 -15.58
N GLU A 122 -13.11 0.86 -15.72
CA GLU A 122 -13.39 1.96 -16.66
C GLU A 122 -14.81 2.57 -16.47
N ARG A 123 -15.33 2.56 -15.24
CA ARG A 123 -16.63 3.13 -14.89
C ARG A 123 -16.44 4.34 -13.99
N GLU A 124 -17.12 5.44 -14.31
CA GLU A 124 -16.88 6.73 -13.63
C GLU A 124 -15.39 7.09 -13.59
N PHE A 125 -14.66 6.75 -14.66
CA PHE A 125 -13.20 6.76 -14.73
C PHE A 125 -12.60 8.10 -14.32
N ASN A 126 -13.12 9.21 -14.84
CA ASN A 126 -12.63 10.55 -14.53
C ASN A 126 -12.90 10.95 -13.06
N ILE A 127 -14.07 10.58 -12.52
CA ILE A 127 -14.39 10.81 -11.10
C ILE A 127 -13.44 9.99 -10.21
N GLY A 128 -13.21 8.73 -10.58
CA GLY A 128 -12.25 7.85 -9.91
C GLY A 128 -10.84 8.43 -9.89
N LYS A 129 -10.33 8.92 -11.04
CA LYS A 129 -9.03 9.61 -11.11
C LYS A 129 -8.97 10.83 -10.19
N GLN A 130 -9.99 11.68 -10.22
CA GLN A 130 -10.05 12.90 -9.39
C GLN A 130 -10.02 12.58 -7.89
N LEU A 131 -10.87 11.66 -7.43
CA LEU A 131 -10.91 11.26 -6.02
C LEU A 131 -9.63 10.51 -5.60
N LYS A 132 -9.05 9.69 -6.49
CA LYS A 132 -7.76 9.03 -6.23
C LYS A 132 -6.64 10.06 -6.06
N ALA A 133 -6.59 11.10 -6.89
CA ALA A 133 -5.62 12.18 -6.75
C ALA A 133 -5.75 12.88 -5.38
N GLU A 134 -6.97 13.16 -4.93
CA GLU A 134 -7.22 13.73 -3.59
C GLU A 134 -6.70 12.81 -2.47
N GLY A 135 -7.04 11.53 -2.51
CA GLY A 135 -6.57 10.54 -1.54
C GLY A 135 -5.04 10.37 -1.53
N LEU A 136 -4.40 10.36 -2.69
CA LEU A 136 -2.94 10.30 -2.81
C LEU A 136 -2.27 11.56 -2.24
N MET A 137 -2.86 12.75 -2.46
CA MET A 137 -2.38 13.98 -1.84
C MET A 137 -2.51 13.92 -0.30
N ALA A 138 -3.57 13.31 0.24
CA ALA A 138 -3.71 13.09 1.68
C ALA A 138 -2.64 12.11 2.21
N LEU A 139 -2.40 10.97 1.53
CA LEU A 139 -1.36 10.01 1.87
C LEU A 139 0.05 10.63 1.84
N SER A 140 0.32 11.51 0.86
CA SER A 140 1.61 12.19 0.74
C SER A 140 1.99 13.02 1.97
N LYS A 141 1.00 13.54 2.71
CA LYS A 141 1.21 14.31 3.94
C LYS A 141 1.58 13.43 5.13
N LEU A 142 1.22 12.14 5.08
CA LEU A 142 1.48 11.15 6.13
C LEU A 142 2.79 10.38 5.88
N GLU A 143 3.25 10.33 4.63
CA GLU A 143 4.42 9.57 4.22
C GLU A 143 5.73 10.24 4.66
N THR A 144 6.53 9.52 5.44
CA THR A 144 7.84 9.99 5.92
C THR A 144 8.92 9.86 4.85
N SER A 145 8.82 8.86 3.98
CA SER A 145 9.77 8.66 2.90
C SER A 145 9.61 9.76 1.86
N ALA A 146 10.71 10.45 1.53
CA ALA A 146 10.72 11.41 0.44
C ALA A 146 10.35 10.74 -0.90
N ASN A 147 10.76 9.49 -1.12
CA ASN A 147 10.44 8.77 -2.34
C ASN A 147 8.94 8.50 -2.44
N GLY A 148 8.33 7.93 -1.39
CA GLY A 148 6.90 7.62 -1.37
C GLY A 148 6.04 8.88 -1.49
N ARG A 149 6.39 9.92 -0.72
CA ARG A 149 5.69 11.20 -0.75
C ARG A 149 5.68 11.82 -2.14
N HIS A 150 6.83 11.89 -2.81
CA HIS A 150 6.90 12.47 -4.15
C HIS A 150 6.25 11.56 -5.18
N TYR A 151 6.28 10.24 -5.01
CA TYR A 151 5.57 9.31 -5.89
C TYR A 151 4.06 9.55 -5.83
N TYR A 152 3.48 9.66 -4.63
CA TYR A 152 2.06 10.00 -4.47
C TYR A 152 1.69 11.34 -5.10
N ILE A 153 2.51 12.39 -4.90
CA ILE A 153 2.26 13.72 -5.47
C ILE A 153 2.35 13.70 -7.00
N ALA A 154 3.38 13.04 -7.55
CA ALA A 154 3.58 12.97 -8.99
C ALA A 154 2.44 12.20 -9.67
N TYR A 155 2.09 11.03 -9.13
CA TYR A 155 0.99 10.22 -9.66
C TYR A 155 -0.35 10.95 -9.55
N ALA A 156 -0.61 11.65 -8.44
CA ALA A 156 -1.82 12.46 -8.30
C ALA A 156 -1.92 13.55 -9.37
N LYS A 157 -0.81 14.17 -9.76
CA LYS A 157 -0.78 15.18 -10.83
C LYS A 157 -1.03 14.53 -12.20
N GLU A 158 -0.36 13.42 -12.50
CA GLU A 158 -0.54 12.66 -13.74
C GLU A 158 -2.00 12.20 -13.92
N LEU A 159 -2.68 11.83 -12.83
CA LEU A 159 -4.11 11.49 -12.88
C LEU A 159 -5.01 12.68 -13.27
N LEU A 160 -4.57 13.92 -13.05
CA LEU A 160 -5.33 15.14 -13.35
C LEU A 160 -4.90 15.81 -14.65
N GLU A 161 -3.88 15.28 -15.32
CA GLU A 161 -3.46 15.70 -16.65
C GLU A 161 -4.38 15.03 -17.71
N ASP A 162 -4.68 15.81 -18.77
CA ASP A 162 -5.52 15.41 -19.91
C ASP A 162 -4.75 14.54 -20.92
#